data_AF-A0AAE4BBG0-F1
#
_entry.id   AF-A0AAE4BBG0-F1
#
_cell.length_a   1.000
_cell.length_b   1.000
_cell.length_c   1.000
_cell.angle_alpha   90.00
_cell.angle_beta   90.00
_cell.angle_gamma   90.00
#
_symmetry.space_group_name_H-M   'P 1'
#
loop_
_entity.id
_entity.type
_entity.pdbx_description
1 polymer ?
#
loop_
_entity_poly.entity_id
_entity_poly.type
_entity_poly.pdbx_seq_one_letter_code
_entity_poly.pdbx_strand_id
1 'polypeptide(L)'
;SDITPYWEDDFVGFLIGCSFSFEQALINNGIAVRHIDEGTNVSMYKTNIDCVPAGAFHGQMVVSMRPIPARLAVRAAQVTSRFPAVHGGPIHIGNPGAIGIRDLGKPDFGDAVSIRDGEVPVFWACGVTPQAVAMNVKPEMVITHAPGHMLIT
;
A
#
# COMPACT_ATOMS: atom_id res chain seq x y z
N SER A 1 -0.92 22.12 7.72
CA SER A 1 -2.31 21.63 7.88
C SER A 1 -3.22 22.21 6.81
N ASP A 2 -2.88 23.36 6.21
CA ASP A 2 -3.65 23.99 5.13
C ASP A 2 -2.78 24.07 3.87
N ILE A 3 -3.32 23.66 2.72
CA ILE A 3 -2.66 23.72 1.41
C ILE A 3 -3.05 24.94 0.59
N THR A 4 -4.07 25.71 1.04
CA THR A 4 -4.64 26.86 0.32
C THR A 4 -3.59 27.85 -0.20
N PRO A 5 -2.53 28.21 0.57
CA PRO A 5 -1.50 29.14 0.08
C PRO A 5 -0.61 28.60 -1.05
N TYR A 6 -0.63 27.29 -1.31
CA TYR A 6 0.19 26.62 -2.33
C TYR A 6 -0.64 26.14 -3.53
N TRP A 7 -1.96 26.35 -3.51
CA TRP A 7 -2.85 25.86 -4.56
C TRP A 7 -2.96 26.88 -5.69
N GLU A 8 -2.83 26.41 -6.94
CA GLU A 8 -2.95 27.22 -8.15
C GLU A 8 -4.19 26.80 -8.97
N ASP A 9 -4.72 27.70 -9.79
CA ASP A 9 -5.99 27.50 -10.51
C ASP A 9 -5.94 26.36 -11.55
N ASP A 10 -4.75 25.99 -12.01
CA ASP A 10 -4.52 24.91 -12.97
C ASP A 10 -4.19 23.56 -12.32
N PHE A 11 -4.16 23.48 -10.99
CA PHE A 11 -3.93 22.23 -10.29
C PHE A 11 -5.10 21.25 -10.44
N VAL A 12 -4.78 19.97 -10.58
CA VAL A 12 -5.75 18.88 -10.67
C VAL A 12 -5.65 17.99 -9.44
N GLY A 13 -6.75 17.85 -8.70
CA GLY A 13 -6.85 16.97 -7.55
C GLY A 13 -7.19 15.53 -7.94
N PHE A 14 -6.42 14.57 -7.43
CA PHE A 14 -6.69 13.14 -7.58
C PHE A 14 -6.98 12.51 -6.22
N LEU A 15 -8.18 11.95 -6.05
CA LEU A 15 -8.52 11.12 -4.90
C LEU A 15 -8.24 9.66 -5.23
N ILE A 16 -7.24 9.10 -4.55
CA ILE A 16 -6.80 7.72 -4.75
C ILE A 16 -7.20 6.91 -3.53
N GLY A 17 -7.97 5.84 -3.77
CA GLY A 17 -8.62 5.05 -2.71
C GLY A 17 -7.67 4.50 -1.66
N CYS A 18 -8.17 4.37 -0.43
CA CYS A 18 -7.42 3.95 0.76
C CYS A 18 -7.92 2.60 1.33
N SER A 19 -7.08 1.97 2.15
CA SER A 19 -7.18 0.60 2.68
C SER A 19 -8.35 0.33 3.64
N PHE A 20 -9.06 1.35 4.13
CA PHE A 20 -10.00 1.18 5.25
C PHE A 20 -11.11 0.15 5.00
N SER A 21 -11.78 0.21 3.83
CA SER A 21 -12.81 -0.78 3.49
C SER A 21 -12.22 -2.19 3.30
N PHE A 22 -10.96 -2.26 2.89
CA PHE A 22 -10.22 -3.51 2.66
C PHE A 22 -9.81 -4.17 4.00
N GLU A 23 -9.32 -3.40 4.97
CA GLU A 23 -8.92 -3.91 6.29
C GLU A 23 -10.13 -4.40 7.08
N GLN A 24 -11.23 -3.63 7.04
CA GLN A 24 -12.48 -4.05 7.67
C GLN A 24 -13.01 -5.34 7.06
N ALA A 25 -12.87 -5.55 5.75
CA ALA A 25 -13.28 -6.78 5.09
C ALA A 25 -12.47 -8.00 5.57
N LEU A 26 -11.16 -7.84 5.79
CA LEU A 26 -10.30 -8.88 6.38
C LEU A 26 -10.75 -9.21 7.81
N ILE A 27 -10.92 -8.19 8.65
CA ILE A 27 -11.32 -8.34 10.06
C ILE A 27 -12.68 -9.04 10.15
N ASN A 28 -13.67 -8.61 9.36
CA ASN A 28 -15.00 -9.21 9.31
C ASN A 28 -14.99 -10.68 8.85
N ASN A 29 -13.89 -11.13 8.23
CA ASN A 29 -13.67 -12.51 7.82
C ASN A 29 -12.76 -13.30 8.76
N GLY A 30 -12.48 -12.77 9.96
CA GLY A 30 -11.63 -13.41 10.96
C GLY A 30 -10.15 -13.43 10.60
N ILE A 31 -9.72 -12.50 9.73
CA ILE A 31 -8.32 -12.34 9.33
C ILE A 31 -7.78 -11.11 10.06
N ALA A 32 -6.91 -11.34 11.03
CA ALA A 32 -6.28 -10.27 11.80
C ALA A 32 -5.39 -9.39 10.91
N VAL A 33 -5.28 -8.11 11.28
CA VAL A 33 -4.48 -7.11 10.57
C VAL A 33 -3.40 -6.62 11.53
N ARG A 34 -2.18 -7.17 11.37
CA ARG A 34 -1.10 -7.04 12.35
C ARG A 34 -0.76 -5.61 12.77
N HIS A 35 -0.68 -4.68 11.83
CA HIS A 35 -0.33 -3.29 12.16
C HIS A 35 -1.43 -2.59 12.99
N ILE A 36 -2.70 -2.99 12.83
CA ILE A 36 -3.80 -2.51 13.68
C ILE A 36 -3.64 -3.10 15.09
N ASP A 37 -3.37 -4.40 15.20
CA ASP A 37 -3.13 -5.07 16.48
C ASP A 37 -1.94 -4.44 17.24
N GLU A 38 -0.91 -3.99 16.51
CA GLU A 38 0.32 -3.42 17.06
C GLU A 38 0.28 -1.88 17.19
N GLY A 39 -0.78 -1.22 16.72
CA GLY A 39 -0.90 0.24 16.77
C GLY A 39 0.13 0.98 15.91
N THR A 40 0.54 0.40 14.79
CA THR A 40 1.57 0.92 13.88
C THR A 40 1.00 1.23 12.49
N ASN A 41 1.77 1.94 11.67
CA ASN A 41 1.42 2.11 10.27
C ASN A 41 1.77 0.83 9.49
N VAL A 42 0.97 0.52 8.46
CA VAL A 42 1.21 -0.64 7.62
C VAL A 42 2.59 -0.61 6.96
N SER A 43 3.29 -1.74 6.97
CA SER A 43 4.59 -1.89 6.30
C SER A 43 4.42 -1.81 4.79
N MET A 44 5.17 -0.92 4.14
CA MET A 44 5.13 -0.71 2.70
C MET A 44 6.52 -0.80 2.08
N TYR A 45 6.62 -1.38 0.89
CA TYR A 45 7.89 -1.69 0.24
C TYR A 45 7.84 -1.34 -1.25
N LYS A 46 8.93 -0.78 -1.76
CA LYS A 46 9.18 -0.68 -3.20
C LYS A 46 9.54 -2.05 -3.73
N THR A 47 8.88 -2.44 -4.82
CA THR A 47 9.14 -3.72 -5.49
C THR A 47 10.10 -3.55 -6.66
N ASN A 48 10.49 -4.66 -7.29
CA ASN A 48 11.12 -4.66 -8.61
C ASN A 48 10.11 -4.74 -9.77
N ILE A 49 8.82 -4.51 -9.51
CA ILE A 49 7.75 -4.57 -10.51
C ILE A 49 7.50 -3.16 -11.04
N ASP A 50 7.76 -2.94 -12.33
CA ASP A 50 7.52 -1.64 -12.95
C ASP A 50 6.03 -1.38 -13.16
N CYS A 51 5.60 -0.15 -12.88
CA CYS A 51 4.31 0.34 -13.35
C CYS A 51 4.35 0.52 -14.87
N VAL A 52 3.18 0.39 -15.51
CA VAL A 52 3.04 0.76 -16.92
C VAL A 52 3.29 2.28 -17.05
N PRO A 53 4.27 2.72 -17.85
CA PRO A 53 4.60 4.13 -17.95
C PRO A 53 3.50 4.93 -18.65
N ALA A 54 3.34 6.20 -18.26
CA ALA A 54 2.39 7.14 -18.85
C ALA A 54 3.03 8.53 -18.99
N GLY A 55 3.44 8.88 -20.21
CA GLY A 55 4.18 10.13 -20.46
C GLY A 55 5.48 10.18 -19.65
N ALA A 56 5.69 11.24 -18.88
CA ALA A 56 6.84 11.36 -18.00
C ALA A 56 6.78 10.43 -16.76
N PHE A 57 5.59 9.94 -16.39
CA PHE A 57 5.39 9.14 -15.19
C PHE A 57 5.85 7.69 -15.40
N HIS A 58 6.87 7.28 -14.65
CA HIS A 58 7.42 5.94 -14.63
C HIS A 58 8.05 5.64 -13.27
N GLY A 59 8.03 4.37 -12.87
CA GLY A 59 8.59 3.93 -11.60
C GLY A 59 8.07 2.57 -11.17
N GLN A 60 8.53 2.12 -10.01
CA GLN A 60 8.20 0.81 -9.46
C GLN A 60 6.95 0.87 -8.58
N MET A 61 6.19 -0.22 -8.59
CA MET A 61 5.03 -0.40 -7.73
C MET A 61 5.46 -0.46 -6.27
N VAL A 62 4.73 0.25 -5.41
CA VAL A 62 4.80 0.09 -3.96
C VAL A 62 3.71 -0.86 -3.51
N VAL A 63 4.05 -1.82 -2.65
CA VAL A 63 3.10 -2.75 -2.04
C VAL A 63 3.02 -2.54 -0.54
N SER A 64 1.85 -2.78 0.03
CA SER A 64 1.66 -2.91 1.48
C SER A 64 1.63 -4.39 1.86
N MET A 65 2.25 -4.75 2.98
CA MET A 65 2.37 -6.14 3.43
C MET A 65 1.55 -6.36 4.70
N ARG A 66 0.86 -7.50 4.77
CA ARG A 66 0.25 -8.00 6.01
C ARG A 66 0.67 -9.47 6.20
N PRO A 67 1.15 -9.87 7.38
CA PRO A 67 1.40 -11.27 7.67
C PRO A 67 0.06 -11.97 7.93
N ILE A 68 -0.23 -13.01 7.16
CA ILE A 68 -1.50 -13.75 7.21
C ILE A 68 -1.19 -15.20 7.54
N PRO A 69 -1.90 -15.86 8.49
CA PRO A 69 -1.75 -17.30 8.70
C PRO A 69 -1.90 -18.06 7.37
N ALA A 70 -0.99 -18.98 7.04
CA ALA A 70 -0.93 -19.61 5.72
C ALA A 70 -2.28 -20.21 5.28
N ARG A 71 -3.00 -20.84 6.20
CA ARG A 71 -4.35 -21.42 5.97
C ARG A 71 -5.41 -20.40 5.55
N LEU A 72 -5.20 -19.11 5.84
CA LEU A 72 -6.12 -18.00 5.55
C LEU A 72 -5.68 -17.18 4.32
N ALA A 73 -4.51 -17.43 3.73
CA ALA A 73 -4.00 -16.63 2.62
C ALA A 73 -4.95 -16.63 1.40
N VAL A 74 -5.49 -17.80 1.03
CA VAL A 74 -6.48 -17.92 -0.06
C VAL A 74 -7.76 -17.16 0.28
N ARG A 75 -8.22 -17.23 1.54
CA ARG A 75 -9.41 -16.49 1.99
C ARG A 75 -9.17 -14.99 1.94
N ALA A 76 -8.00 -14.52 2.36
CA ALA A 76 -7.61 -13.12 2.27
C ALA A 76 -7.66 -12.65 0.81
N ALA A 77 -7.13 -13.42 -0.13
CA ALA A 77 -7.19 -13.11 -1.55
C ALA A 77 -8.65 -13.02 -2.06
N GLN A 78 -9.49 -14.01 -1.73
CA GLN A 78 -10.90 -14.03 -2.16
C GLN A 78 -11.71 -12.85 -1.63
N VAL A 79 -11.53 -12.50 -0.36
CA VAL A 79 -12.24 -11.39 0.28
C VAL A 79 -11.83 -10.07 -0.34
N THR A 80 -10.53 -9.88 -0.57
CA THR A 80 -9.95 -8.60 -1.00
C THR A 80 -10.13 -8.35 -2.50
N SER A 81 -10.18 -9.41 -3.31
CA SER A 81 -10.40 -9.32 -4.77
C SER A 81 -11.76 -8.72 -5.15
N ARG A 82 -12.72 -8.66 -4.22
CA ARG A 82 -14.05 -8.03 -4.45
C ARG A 82 -14.02 -6.50 -4.47
N PHE A 83 -12.87 -5.89 -4.17
CA PHE A 83 -12.70 -4.45 -4.10
C PHE A 83 -11.71 -3.93 -5.16
N PRO A 84 -12.02 -4.05 -6.47
CA PRO A 84 -11.10 -3.68 -7.54
C PRO A 84 -10.81 -2.17 -7.60
N ALA A 85 -11.70 -1.34 -7.04
CA ALA A 85 -11.51 0.12 -6.97
C ALA A 85 -10.53 0.57 -5.87
N VAL A 86 -10.02 -0.34 -5.04
CA VAL A 86 -8.98 -0.06 -4.03
C VAL A 86 -7.77 -0.97 -4.25
N HIS A 87 -7.31 -1.70 -3.24
CA HIS A 87 -6.19 -2.63 -3.34
C HIS A 87 -6.43 -3.84 -4.23
N GLY A 88 -7.69 -4.25 -4.44
CA GLY A 88 -8.02 -5.48 -5.16
C GLY A 88 -7.44 -6.73 -4.50
N GLY A 89 -7.14 -7.74 -5.32
CA GLY A 89 -6.47 -8.96 -4.87
C GLY A 89 -4.97 -8.73 -4.59
N PRO A 90 -4.31 -9.68 -3.89
CA PRO A 90 -2.88 -9.60 -3.65
C PRO A 90 -2.08 -9.59 -4.95
N ILE A 91 -1.05 -8.75 -5.01
CA ILE A 91 -0.05 -8.75 -6.07
C ILE A 91 0.91 -9.93 -5.90
N HIS A 92 1.19 -10.32 -4.65
CA HIS A 92 2.13 -11.39 -4.34
C HIS A 92 1.81 -12.06 -3.01
N ILE A 93 2.13 -13.35 -2.90
CA ILE A 93 1.99 -14.16 -1.67
C ILE A 93 3.27 -14.96 -1.46
N GLY A 94 3.86 -14.87 -0.27
CA GLY A 94 5.04 -15.67 0.11
C GLY A 94 6.35 -14.94 -0.15
N ASN A 95 7.30 -15.59 -0.85
CA ASN A 95 8.71 -15.16 -0.87
C ASN A 95 8.89 -13.68 -1.27
N PRO A 96 9.28 -12.77 -0.35
CA PRO A 96 9.43 -11.34 -0.64
C PRO A 96 10.50 -11.04 -1.69
N GLY A 97 11.55 -11.87 -1.77
CA GLY A 97 12.64 -11.69 -2.73
C GLY A 97 12.19 -11.81 -4.19
N ALA A 98 11.09 -12.53 -4.46
CA ALA A 98 10.53 -12.64 -5.81
C ALA A 98 10.03 -11.31 -6.37
N ILE A 99 9.65 -10.38 -5.48
CA ILE A 99 9.23 -9.01 -5.82
C ILE A 99 10.27 -7.96 -5.41
N GLY A 100 11.52 -8.37 -5.23
CA GLY A 100 12.65 -7.47 -4.97
C GLY A 100 12.82 -7.03 -3.51
N ILE A 101 11.99 -7.51 -2.59
CA ILE A 101 12.06 -7.15 -1.16
C ILE A 101 13.06 -8.06 -0.45
N ARG A 102 14.16 -7.48 0.07
CA ARG A 102 15.26 -8.24 0.69
C ARG A 102 15.11 -8.42 2.20
N ASP A 103 14.48 -7.47 2.87
CA ASP A 103 14.38 -7.43 4.33
C ASP A 103 13.01 -6.87 4.74
N LEU A 104 12.15 -7.71 5.30
CA LEU A 104 10.83 -7.29 5.78
C LEU A 104 10.91 -6.44 7.06
N GLY A 105 12.02 -6.48 7.80
CA GLY A 105 12.25 -5.63 8.96
C GLY A 105 12.58 -4.17 8.61
N LYS A 106 12.73 -3.83 7.32
CA LYS A 106 13.07 -2.50 6.83
C LYS A 106 12.11 -2.04 5.73
N PRO A 107 10.88 -1.66 6.08
CA PRO A 107 9.96 -1.10 5.10
C PRO A 107 10.50 0.23 4.54
N ASP A 108 10.19 0.51 3.28
CA ASP A 108 10.50 1.80 2.65
C ASP A 108 9.58 2.91 3.18
N PHE A 109 8.35 2.55 3.60
CA PHE A 109 7.40 3.46 4.22
C PHE A 109 6.60 2.74 5.32
N GLY A 110 6.15 3.49 6.33
CA GLY A 110 5.44 2.93 7.49
C GLY A 110 6.38 2.19 8.44
N ASP A 111 5.83 1.28 9.23
CA ASP A 111 6.53 0.64 10.33
C ASP A 111 6.69 -0.87 10.08
N ALA A 112 7.76 -1.47 10.59
CA ALA A 112 7.93 -2.92 10.55
C ALA A 112 6.97 -3.59 11.55
N VAL A 113 6.46 -4.77 11.21
CA VAL A 113 5.54 -5.54 12.07
C VAL A 113 6.07 -6.93 12.36
N SER A 114 5.59 -7.54 13.45
CA SER A 114 5.95 -8.93 13.76
C SER A 114 5.32 -9.92 12.78
N ILE A 115 6.10 -10.91 12.35
CA ILE A 115 5.65 -12.04 11.53
C ILE A 115 5.87 -13.29 12.37
N ARG A 116 4.77 -13.97 12.71
CA ARG A 116 4.78 -15.14 13.60
C ARG A 116 4.93 -16.44 12.81
N ASP A 117 5.33 -17.49 13.51
CA ASP A 117 5.41 -18.83 12.92
C ASP A 117 4.07 -19.24 12.29
N GLY A 118 4.14 -19.74 11.05
CA GLY A 118 2.98 -20.13 10.27
C GLY A 118 2.24 -18.97 9.57
N GLU A 119 2.71 -17.73 9.71
CA GLU A 119 2.26 -16.60 8.89
C GLU A 119 3.09 -16.50 7.61
N VAL A 120 2.42 -16.10 6.52
CA VAL A 120 3.04 -15.78 5.24
C VAL A 120 2.80 -14.31 4.93
N PRO A 121 3.81 -13.59 4.43
CA PRO A 121 3.60 -12.21 4.01
C PRO A 121 2.76 -12.18 2.73
N VAL A 122 1.73 -11.36 2.75
CA VAL A 122 0.84 -11.13 1.61
C VAL A 122 0.91 -9.65 1.23
N PHE A 123 1.05 -9.37 -0.06
CA PHE A 123 1.36 -8.04 -0.58
C PHE A 123 0.24 -7.54 -1.50
N TRP A 124 -0.21 -6.31 -1.28
CA TRP A 124 -1.21 -5.63 -2.10
C TRP A 124 -0.67 -4.32 -2.65
N ALA A 125 -1.10 -3.92 -3.85
CA ALA A 125 -0.72 -2.63 -4.44
C ALA A 125 -1.13 -1.48 -3.51
N CYS A 126 -0.22 -0.53 -3.27
CA CYS A 126 -0.42 0.54 -2.31
C CYS A 126 -0.64 1.90 -3.00
N GLY A 127 -1.54 2.72 -2.43
CA GLY A 127 -1.79 4.11 -2.85
C GLY A 127 -0.62 5.07 -2.63
N VAL A 128 0.50 4.60 -2.08
CA VAL A 128 1.79 5.33 -2.00
C VAL A 128 2.60 5.19 -3.30
N THR A 129 2.20 4.30 -4.23
CA THR A 129 2.86 4.18 -5.54
C THR A 129 2.99 5.52 -6.29
N PRO A 130 1.96 6.38 -6.37
CA PRO A 130 2.08 7.71 -6.97
C PRO A 130 3.13 8.60 -6.29
N GLN A 131 3.29 8.50 -4.96
CA GLN A 131 4.31 9.25 -4.22
C GLN A 131 5.70 8.76 -4.59
N ALA A 132 5.91 7.44 -4.66
CA ALA A 132 7.18 6.86 -5.09
C ALA A 132 7.52 7.23 -6.54
N VAL A 133 6.54 7.21 -7.45
CA VAL A 133 6.70 7.67 -8.83
C VAL A 133 7.03 9.16 -8.87
N ALA A 134 6.34 10.00 -8.09
CA ALA A 134 6.61 11.44 -8.02
C ALA A 134 8.04 11.72 -7.53
N MET A 135 8.52 10.99 -6.52
CA MET A 135 9.92 11.10 -6.06
C MET A 135 10.94 10.67 -7.11
N ASN A 136 10.58 9.72 -7.98
CA ASN A 136 11.43 9.27 -9.08
C ASN A 136 11.49 10.28 -10.22
N VAL A 137 10.33 10.74 -10.70
CA VAL A 137 10.23 11.60 -11.90
C VAL A 137 10.42 13.07 -11.58
N LYS A 138 10.27 13.47 -10.31
CA LYS A 138 10.50 14.82 -9.79
C LYS A 138 9.74 15.88 -10.61
N PRO A 139 8.39 15.85 -10.60
CA PRO A 139 7.62 16.92 -11.21
C PRO A 139 7.97 18.26 -10.56
N GLU A 140 7.77 19.35 -11.28
CA GLU A 140 8.03 20.71 -10.79
C GLU A 140 7.29 20.99 -9.47
N MET A 141 6.03 20.54 -9.38
CA MET A 141 5.21 20.66 -8.19
C MET A 141 4.33 19.42 -8.03
N VAL A 142 4.22 18.91 -6.80
CA VAL A 142 3.26 17.88 -6.41
C VAL A 142 2.91 18.05 -4.94
N ILE A 143 1.61 18.03 -4.62
CA ILE A 143 1.11 18.11 -3.25
C ILE A 143 0.43 16.77 -2.92
N THR A 144 0.79 16.17 -1.78
CA THR A 144 0.21 14.90 -1.32
C THR A 144 -0.28 15.02 0.11
N HIS A 145 -1.12 14.08 0.55
CA HIS A 145 -1.42 13.94 1.97
C HIS A 145 -0.18 13.44 2.73
N ALA A 146 -0.11 13.76 4.02
CA ALA A 146 0.84 13.11 4.92
C ALA A 146 0.35 11.68 5.25
N PRO A 147 1.25 10.69 5.41
CA PRO A 147 0.86 9.34 5.84
C PRO A 147 -0.04 9.37 7.08
N GLY A 148 -1.15 8.64 7.07
CA GLY A 148 -2.13 8.62 8.16
C GLY A 148 -3.13 9.79 8.18
N HIS A 149 -2.97 10.80 7.32
CA HIS A 149 -3.86 11.96 7.22
C HIS A 149 -4.66 11.96 5.90
N MET A 150 -5.50 10.94 5.71
CA MET A 150 -6.29 10.78 4.49
C MET A 150 -7.54 11.66 4.46
N LEU A 151 -8.06 11.93 3.26
CA LEU A 151 -9.36 12.56 3.07
C LEU A 151 -10.47 11.57 3.39
N ILE A 152 -11.37 11.93 4.31
CA ILE A 152 -12.58 11.17 4.61
C ILE A 152 -13.68 11.67 3.67
N THR A 153 -14.32 10.76 2.94
CA THR A 153 -15.38 11.03 1.94
C THR A 153 -16.72 10.45 2.35
#